data_AF-A0AA89CS26-F1
#
_entry.id   AF-A0AA89CS26-F1
#
_cell.length_a   1.000
_cell.length_b   1.000
_cell.length_c   1.000
_cell.angle_alpha   90.00
_cell.angle_beta   90.00
_cell.angle_gamma   90.00
#
_symmetry.space_group_name_H-M   'P 1'
#
loop_
_entity.id
_entity.type
_entity.pdbx_description
1 polymer ?
#
loop_
_entity_poly.entity_id
_entity_poly.type
_entity_poly.pdbx_seq_one_letter_code
_entity_poly.pdbx_strand_id
1 'polypeptide(L)'
;MPLFFFGANGANFPITKTEPWPLKMESPLSFDIASKCEMLVFIEVFNSYDSLSASVLAESVALKSIHTKSVTQWKEATKTRILVNFNQLSDTALKELIPLKKNSNWNALSLEGLEQQFPSKFNAWYAATKFFYEDYVKEQIRLAALFPRITSEILQFSETDIQGHNFTDRHYLLTFDDGPTAVNGNTDKLIHVLDRYNLSGMFFVLGDNFEKRLKASSIQALQELYGENSVFSHGKVHKAHQKYAEWRSSIDDTNTLIQNVFPTENKNALVYFRPPYGQRNTDMVAYFTQENSKIILWNIDSRDWSAKLNVQQVAQREIKLMLLWRKGILLFHDIHTKVQEVLPIVHEYFKDTEITWMKPRDF
;
A
#
# COMPACT_ATOMS: atom_id res chain seq x y z
N MET A 1 10.08 27.29 -13.44
CA MET A 1 9.77 27.16 -12.00
C MET A 1 10.10 25.74 -11.59
N PRO A 2 10.96 25.53 -10.57
CA PRO A 2 11.47 24.19 -10.28
C PRO A 2 10.32 23.28 -9.86
N LEU A 3 10.22 22.13 -10.53
CA LEU A 3 9.31 21.04 -10.19
C LEU A 3 9.62 20.60 -8.76
N PHE A 4 8.75 20.97 -7.82
CA PHE A 4 8.77 20.35 -6.51
C PHE A 4 8.28 18.90 -6.67
N PHE A 5 9.23 17.98 -6.73
CA PHE A 5 9.00 16.57 -6.48
C PHE A 5 8.34 16.41 -5.10
N PHE A 6 7.02 16.22 -5.07
CA PHE A 6 6.30 15.83 -3.86
C PHE A 6 5.92 14.34 -3.92
N GLY A 7 6.93 13.50 -4.20
CA GLY A 7 6.98 12.10 -3.79
C GLY A 7 8.08 11.82 -2.75
N ALA A 8 8.99 12.76 -2.50
CA ALA A 8 10.27 12.45 -1.84
C ALA A 8 10.69 13.40 -0.71
N ASN A 9 9.74 14.06 -0.03
CA ASN A 9 10.01 14.72 1.25
C ASN A 9 9.32 14.00 2.41
N GLY A 10 9.26 12.66 2.38
CA GLY A 10 9.30 11.91 3.64
C GLY A 10 10.68 12.19 4.26
N ALA A 11 10.73 12.58 5.53
CA ALA A 11 11.99 12.87 6.19
C ALA A 11 13.02 11.74 5.93
N ASN A 12 14.29 12.12 5.80
CA ASN A 12 15.40 11.20 5.54
C ASN A 12 15.50 10.16 6.67
N PHE A 13 14.84 9.02 6.50
CA PHE A 13 14.93 7.91 7.44
C PHE A 13 15.77 6.79 6.82
N PRO A 14 16.93 6.46 7.41
CA PRO A 14 17.79 5.40 6.92
C PRO A 14 17.23 4.04 7.34
N ILE A 15 16.36 3.45 6.50
CA ILE A 15 16.01 2.02 6.61
C ILE A 15 17.32 1.25 6.39
N THR A 16 17.98 0.86 7.48
CA THR A 16 19.35 0.31 7.44
C THR A 16 19.49 -1.02 8.17
N LYS A 17 18.46 -1.49 8.87
CA LYS A 17 18.43 -2.80 9.52
C LYS A 17 17.19 -3.57 9.10
N THR A 18 17.41 -4.68 8.39
CA THR A 18 16.36 -5.64 8.04
C THR A 18 16.68 -6.94 8.77
N GLU A 19 15.83 -7.31 9.74
CA GLU A 19 15.91 -8.62 10.39
C GLU A 19 14.56 -9.32 10.17
N PRO A 20 14.54 -10.50 9.53
CA PRO A 20 13.31 -11.22 9.27
C PRO A 20 12.71 -11.79 10.56
N TRP A 21 11.43 -12.16 10.49
CA TRP A 21 10.77 -12.95 11.54
C TRP A 21 11.59 -14.24 11.82
N PRO A 22 11.89 -14.58 13.09
CA PRO A 22 12.86 -15.62 13.40
C PRO A 22 12.28 -17.04 13.41
N LEU A 23 10.97 -17.21 13.18
CA LEU A 23 10.34 -18.53 13.02
C LEU A 23 9.97 -18.75 11.55
N LYS A 24 9.80 -20.02 11.17
CA LYS A 24 9.33 -20.36 9.83
C LYS A 24 7.91 -19.84 9.57
N MET A 25 7.67 -19.40 8.35
CA MET A 25 6.38 -18.95 7.85
C MET A 25 5.75 -20.06 7.00
N GLU A 26 5.26 -21.11 7.66
CA GLU A 26 4.91 -22.40 7.03
C GLU A 26 3.45 -22.83 7.27
N SER A 27 2.63 -21.96 7.85
CA SER A 27 1.22 -22.26 8.13
C SER A 27 0.38 -21.00 8.35
N PRO A 28 -0.96 -21.13 8.31
CA PRO A 28 -1.89 -20.12 8.78
C PRO A 28 -1.62 -19.67 10.23
N LEU A 29 -1.18 -20.61 11.07
CA LEU A 29 -0.88 -20.33 12.48
C LEU A 29 0.39 -19.47 12.61
N SER A 30 1.45 -19.76 11.85
CA SER A 30 2.67 -18.95 11.88
C SER A 30 2.43 -17.50 11.42
N PHE A 31 1.51 -17.30 10.46
CA PHE A 31 1.08 -15.96 10.05
C PHE A 31 0.40 -15.21 11.19
N ASP A 32 -0.55 -15.85 11.89
CA ASP A 32 -1.23 -15.21 13.02
C ASP A 32 -0.27 -14.88 14.16
N ILE A 33 0.66 -15.78 14.50
CA ILE A 33 1.65 -15.53 15.55
C ILE A 33 2.52 -14.33 15.17
N ALA A 34 3.05 -14.29 13.95
CA ALA A 34 3.88 -13.18 13.48
C ALA A 34 3.09 -11.86 13.42
N SER A 35 1.87 -11.91 12.88
CA SER A 35 0.96 -10.77 12.77
C SER A 35 0.64 -10.18 14.14
N LYS A 36 0.35 -11.03 15.14
CA LYS A 36 0.15 -10.60 16.53
C LYS A 36 1.36 -9.85 17.06
N CYS A 37 2.56 -10.39 16.86
CA CYS A 37 3.79 -9.81 17.38
C CYS A 37 4.15 -8.49 16.67
N GLU A 38 3.96 -8.40 15.34
CA GLU A 38 4.10 -7.16 14.57
C GLU A 38 3.12 -6.07 15.08
N MET A 39 1.86 -6.44 15.38
CA MET A 39 0.88 -5.52 15.97
C MET A 39 1.30 -5.01 17.35
N LEU A 40 1.83 -5.87 18.23
CA LEU A 40 2.27 -5.45 19.57
C LEU A 40 3.42 -4.44 19.51
N VAL A 41 4.41 -4.68 18.65
CA VAL A 41 5.53 -3.73 18.46
C VAL A 41 5.02 -2.43 17.83
N PHE A 42 4.11 -2.52 16.86
CA PHE A 42 3.46 -1.33 16.30
C PHE A 42 2.71 -0.52 17.36
N ILE A 43 1.94 -1.16 18.25
CA ILE A 43 1.19 -0.49 19.32
C ILE A 43 2.13 0.23 20.28
N GLU A 44 3.23 -0.41 20.69
CA GLU A 44 4.25 0.22 21.55
C GLU A 44 4.79 1.50 20.92
N VAL A 45 5.23 1.43 19.65
CA VAL A 45 5.74 2.59 18.92
C VAL A 45 4.65 3.63 18.71
N PHE A 46 3.46 3.22 18.29
CA PHE A 46 2.35 4.13 18.05
C PHE A 46 2.02 4.94 19.31
N ASN A 47 1.99 4.31 20.48
CA ASN A 47 1.72 4.97 21.77
C ASN A 47 2.76 6.05 22.12
N SER A 48 4.03 5.88 21.72
CA SER A 48 5.06 6.91 21.94
C SER A 48 4.83 8.18 21.13
N TYR A 49 4.13 8.09 19.99
CA TYR A 49 3.70 9.27 19.20
C TYR A 49 2.29 9.72 19.54
N ASP A 50 1.43 8.82 20.03
CA ASP A 50 0.04 9.14 20.31
C ASP A 50 -0.10 10.19 21.42
N SER A 51 0.79 10.11 22.41
CA SER A 51 0.85 11.01 23.58
C SER A 51 1.53 12.36 23.34
N LEU A 52 2.16 12.58 22.18
CA LEU A 52 2.90 13.80 21.90
C LEU A 52 1.98 15.00 21.67
N SER A 53 2.42 16.18 22.10
CA SER A 53 1.75 17.44 21.77
C SER A 53 1.86 17.75 20.28
N ALA A 54 0.96 18.60 19.77
CA ALA A 54 0.95 18.96 18.34
C ALA A 54 2.27 19.60 17.86
N SER A 55 2.97 20.37 18.70
CA SER A 55 4.25 20.99 18.35
C SER A 55 5.37 19.97 18.24
N VAL A 56 5.49 19.06 19.22
CA VAL A 56 6.51 18.00 19.22
C VAL A 56 6.24 17.03 18.07
N LEU A 57 4.98 16.72 17.80
CA LEU A 57 4.60 15.89 16.67
C LEU A 57 4.99 16.54 15.34
N ALA A 58 4.73 17.84 15.16
CA ALA A 58 5.14 18.59 13.97
C ALA A 58 6.66 18.51 13.74
N GLU A 59 7.44 18.73 14.80
CA GLU A 59 8.90 18.65 14.76
C GLU A 59 9.38 17.25 14.38
N SER A 60 8.80 16.20 14.99
CA SER A 60 9.16 14.80 14.74
C SER A 60 9.00 14.36 13.28
N VAL A 61 8.11 15.04 12.54
CA VAL A 61 7.87 14.79 11.12
C VAL A 61 8.37 15.91 10.22
N ALA A 62 9.24 16.79 10.71
CA ALA A 62 9.82 17.91 9.96
C ALA A 62 8.78 18.82 9.29
N LEU A 63 7.78 19.26 10.07
CA LEU A 63 6.76 20.24 9.69
C LEU A 63 6.78 21.42 10.65
N LYS A 64 6.40 22.61 10.14
CA LYS A 64 6.22 23.81 10.98
C LYS A 64 4.95 23.71 11.85
N SER A 65 3.94 23.04 11.35
CA SER A 65 2.66 22.80 12.02
C SER A 65 1.96 21.59 11.41
N ILE A 66 0.99 21.03 12.14
CA ILE A 66 0.17 19.91 11.69
C ILE A 66 -1.30 20.32 11.58
N HIS A 67 -2.05 19.65 10.72
CA HIS A 67 -3.51 19.69 10.76
C HIS A 67 -4.05 18.69 11.81
N THR A 68 -4.24 19.16 13.05
CA THR A 68 -4.57 18.31 14.20
C THR A 68 -5.79 17.43 13.98
N LYS A 69 -6.86 17.96 13.35
CA LYS A 69 -8.09 17.20 13.10
C LYS A 69 -7.83 15.93 12.28
N SER A 70 -7.02 16.03 11.23
CA SER A 70 -6.70 14.89 10.36
C SER A 70 -5.78 13.88 11.03
N VAL A 71 -4.82 14.36 11.83
CA VAL A 71 -3.98 13.48 12.65
C VAL A 71 -4.81 12.70 13.66
N THR A 72 -5.74 13.35 14.37
CA THR A 72 -6.66 12.67 15.30
C THR A 72 -7.52 11.64 14.58
N GLN A 73 -8.10 12.00 13.43
CA GLN A 73 -8.92 11.05 12.65
C GLN A 73 -8.12 9.82 12.21
N TRP A 74 -6.88 10.01 11.75
CA TRP A 74 -6.00 8.91 11.36
C TRP A 74 -5.63 8.02 12.56
N LYS A 75 -5.33 8.63 13.72
CA LYS A 75 -5.00 7.88 14.94
C LYS A 75 -6.15 6.97 15.36
N GLU A 76 -7.36 7.50 15.44
CA GLU A 76 -8.54 6.72 15.83
C GLU A 76 -8.85 5.61 14.82
N ALA A 77 -8.82 5.91 13.51
CA ALA A 77 -9.02 4.90 12.47
C ALA A 77 -7.96 3.78 12.55
N THR A 78 -6.70 4.14 12.83
CA THR A 78 -5.59 3.19 13.00
C THR A 78 -5.82 2.26 14.18
N LYS A 79 -6.20 2.80 15.35
CA LYS A 79 -6.53 1.98 16.53
C LYS A 79 -7.65 1.00 16.24
N THR A 80 -8.73 1.45 15.61
CA THR A 80 -9.86 0.59 15.22
C THR A 80 -9.42 -0.53 14.29
N ARG A 81 -8.65 -0.22 13.24
CA ARG A 81 -8.18 -1.22 12.25
C ARG A 81 -7.30 -2.29 12.89
N ILE A 82 -6.37 -1.90 13.77
CA ILE A 82 -5.52 -2.86 14.49
C ILE A 82 -6.35 -3.76 15.40
N LEU A 83 -7.32 -3.22 16.14
CA LEU A 83 -8.19 -4.04 17.00
C LEU A 83 -9.06 -5.01 16.20
N VAL A 84 -9.62 -4.56 15.07
CA VAL A 84 -10.36 -5.44 14.14
C VAL A 84 -9.49 -6.58 13.63
N ASN A 85 -8.26 -6.26 13.22
CA ASN A 85 -7.29 -7.23 12.71
C ASN A 85 -6.82 -8.21 13.79
N PHE A 86 -6.56 -7.72 15.01
CA PHE A 86 -6.19 -8.56 16.15
C PHE A 86 -7.29 -9.57 16.49
N ASN A 87 -8.56 -9.19 16.33
CA ASN A 87 -9.68 -10.09 16.58
C ASN A 87 -9.86 -11.19 15.51
N GLN A 88 -9.18 -11.10 14.37
CA GLN A 88 -9.13 -12.17 13.36
C GLN A 88 -8.13 -13.29 13.71
N LEU A 89 -7.26 -13.06 14.71
CA LEU A 89 -6.27 -14.06 15.11
C LEU A 89 -6.94 -15.33 15.66
N SER A 90 -6.39 -16.48 15.32
CA SER A 90 -6.79 -17.77 15.90
C SER A 90 -6.53 -17.83 17.41
N ASP A 91 -7.41 -18.56 18.12
CA ASP A 91 -7.28 -18.73 19.58
C ASP A 91 -5.99 -19.45 19.99
N THR A 92 -5.43 -20.26 19.08
CA THR A 92 -4.11 -20.90 19.26
C THR A 92 -3.00 -19.87 19.19
N ALA A 93 -2.99 -18.99 18.18
CA ALA A 93 -1.97 -17.94 18.06
C ALA A 93 -1.98 -16.99 19.26
N LEU A 94 -3.16 -16.71 19.84
CA LEU A 94 -3.28 -15.88 21.04
C LEU A 94 -2.57 -16.45 22.27
N LYS A 95 -2.32 -17.76 22.35
CA LYS A 95 -1.62 -18.42 23.46
C LYS A 95 -0.10 -18.50 23.27
N GLU A 96 0.38 -18.37 22.04
CA GLU A 96 1.79 -18.55 21.68
C GLU A 96 2.65 -17.30 21.94
N LEU A 97 3.92 -17.47 22.35
CA LEU A 97 4.89 -16.41 22.70
C LEU A 97 4.44 -15.49 23.85
N ILE A 98 3.44 -14.63 23.60
CA ILE A 98 2.85 -13.68 24.54
C ILE A 98 1.35 -13.98 24.64
N PRO A 99 0.89 -14.62 25.74
CA PRO A 99 -0.52 -14.96 25.92
C PRO A 99 -1.41 -13.73 26.04
N LEU A 100 -2.44 -13.64 25.19
CA LEU A 100 -3.42 -12.55 25.16
C LEU A 100 -4.84 -13.09 25.03
N LYS A 101 -5.82 -12.25 25.38
CA LYS A 101 -7.25 -12.59 25.23
C LYS A 101 -7.80 -12.06 23.91
N LYS A 102 -8.72 -12.80 23.32
CA LYS A 102 -9.52 -12.31 22.20
C LYS A 102 -10.38 -11.12 22.64
N ASN A 103 -10.68 -10.20 21.74
CA ASN A 103 -11.42 -8.97 22.05
C ASN A 103 -10.73 -8.06 23.07
N SER A 104 -9.40 -8.17 23.22
CA SER A 104 -8.61 -7.20 23.98
C SER A 104 -8.80 -5.79 23.43
N ASN A 105 -8.94 -4.82 24.32
CA ASN A 105 -8.94 -3.40 23.94
C ASN A 105 -7.50 -2.87 23.78
N TRP A 106 -7.37 -1.62 23.32
CA TRP A 106 -6.07 -0.99 23.06
C TRP A 106 -5.14 -1.00 24.29
N ASN A 107 -5.68 -0.70 25.48
CA ASN A 107 -4.89 -0.68 26.72
C ASN A 107 -4.38 -2.07 27.09
N ALA A 108 -5.20 -3.12 26.90
CA ALA A 108 -4.79 -4.50 27.17
C ALA A 108 -3.69 -5.00 26.20
N LEU A 109 -3.57 -4.39 25.01
CA LEU A 109 -2.49 -4.67 24.06
C LEU A 109 -1.26 -3.75 24.23
N SER A 110 -1.37 -2.69 25.04
CA SER A 110 -0.30 -1.74 25.31
C SER A 110 0.58 -2.25 26.45
N LEU A 111 1.35 -3.30 26.17
CA LEU A 111 2.13 -4.03 27.17
C LEU A 111 3.36 -3.26 27.65
N GLU A 112 3.61 -3.26 28.96
CA GLU A 112 4.86 -2.76 29.54
C GLU A 112 5.99 -3.79 29.38
N GLY A 113 7.22 -3.30 29.10
CA GLY A 113 8.40 -4.16 28.96
C GLY A 113 8.26 -5.21 27.86
N LEU A 114 7.65 -4.85 26.71
CA LEU A 114 7.34 -5.80 25.63
C LEU A 114 8.56 -6.60 25.17
N GLU A 115 9.73 -5.96 25.05
CA GLU A 115 11.00 -6.62 24.71
C GLU A 115 11.31 -7.81 25.62
N GLN A 116 11.13 -7.64 26.94
CA GLN A 116 11.45 -8.66 27.94
C GLN A 116 10.47 -9.85 27.93
N GLN A 117 9.31 -9.69 27.29
CA GLN A 117 8.32 -10.76 27.16
C GLN A 117 8.63 -11.71 26.00
N PHE A 118 9.50 -11.31 25.06
CA PHE A 118 9.94 -12.16 23.98
C PHE A 118 11.10 -13.08 24.38
N PRO A 119 11.17 -14.32 23.84
CA PRO A 119 12.37 -15.13 23.95
C PRO A 119 13.58 -14.43 23.32
N SER A 120 14.79 -14.60 23.88
CA SER A 120 16.00 -13.89 23.45
C SER A 120 16.32 -13.96 21.95
N LYS A 121 15.94 -15.05 21.26
CA LYS A 121 16.10 -15.20 19.81
C LYS A 121 15.34 -14.14 18.98
N PHE A 122 14.38 -13.45 19.58
CA PHE A 122 13.60 -12.38 18.94
C PHE A 122 14.22 -11.00 19.11
N ASN A 123 15.26 -10.81 19.94
CA ASN A 123 15.79 -9.49 20.27
C ASN A 123 16.21 -8.70 19.01
N ALA A 124 16.87 -9.36 18.05
CA ALA A 124 17.28 -8.72 16.79
C ALA A 124 16.08 -8.31 15.93
N TRP A 125 15.11 -9.21 15.76
CA TRP A 125 13.86 -8.93 15.06
C TRP A 125 13.09 -7.79 15.74
N TYR A 126 12.92 -7.82 17.06
CA TYR A 126 12.20 -6.80 17.81
C TYR A 126 12.84 -5.42 17.64
N ALA A 127 14.17 -5.32 17.80
CA ALA A 127 14.89 -4.05 17.64
C ALA A 127 14.75 -3.49 16.21
N ALA A 128 14.89 -4.33 15.18
CA ALA A 128 14.70 -3.91 13.79
C ALA A 128 13.24 -3.53 13.49
N THR A 129 12.27 -4.24 14.08
CA THR A 129 10.84 -4.00 13.91
C THR A 129 10.40 -2.70 14.56
N LYS A 130 10.91 -2.41 15.76
CA LYS A 130 10.69 -1.14 16.45
C LYS A 130 11.21 0.04 15.63
N PHE A 131 12.45 -0.07 15.13
CA PHE A 131 13.04 0.94 14.24
C PHE A 131 12.21 1.15 12.97
N PHE A 132 11.78 0.07 12.31
CA PHE A 132 10.90 0.15 11.15
C PHE A 132 9.59 0.89 11.45
N TYR A 133 8.92 0.56 12.56
CA TYR A 133 7.66 1.20 12.90
C TYR A 133 7.82 2.64 13.36
N GLU A 134 8.95 3.04 13.92
CA GLU A 134 9.23 4.45 14.22
C GLU A 134 9.23 5.29 12.95
N ASP A 135 9.86 4.78 11.89
CA ASP A 135 9.88 5.44 10.58
C ASP A 135 8.50 5.40 9.91
N TYR A 136 7.83 4.25 9.95
CA TYR A 136 6.51 4.08 9.35
C TYR A 136 5.47 4.99 10.03
N VAL A 137 5.42 5.04 11.36
CA VAL A 137 4.47 5.89 12.10
C VAL A 137 4.71 7.37 11.77
N LYS A 138 5.96 7.83 11.71
CA LYS A 138 6.28 9.22 11.29
C LYS A 138 5.83 9.51 9.86
N GLU A 139 6.02 8.57 8.94
CA GLU A 139 5.53 8.68 7.57
C GLU A 139 4.02 8.88 7.52
N GLN A 140 3.26 8.04 8.23
CA GLN A 140 1.80 8.11 8.29
C GLN A 140 1.30 9.39 8.98
N ILE A 141 1.93 9.80 10.09
CA ILE A 141 1.64 11.08 10.76
C ILE A 141 1.85 12.25 9.80
N ARG A 142 2.95 12.25 9.03
CA ARG A 142 3.25 13.33 8.08
C ARG A 142 2.18 13.45 7.01
N LEU A 143 1.71 12.33 6.45
CA LEU A 143 0.61 12.32 5.49
C LEU A 143 -0.68 12.88 6.13
N ALA A 144 -1.04 12.40 7.32
CA ALA A 144 -2.23 12.87 8.03
C ALA A 144 -2.14 14.35 8.40
N ALA A 145 -0.95 14.84 8.77
CA ALA A 145 -0.69 16.23 9.14
C ALA A 145 -0.80 17.20 7.96
N LEU A 146 -0.55 16.73 6.74
CA LEU A 146 -0.66 17.52 5.52
C LEU A 146 -2.07 17.50 4.92
N PHE A 147 -2.89 16.51 5.26
CA PHE A 147 -4.28 16.40 4.83
C PHE A 147 -5.15 17.50 5.50
N PRO A 148 -6.12 18.13 4.79
CA PRO A 148 -6.48 17.93 3.38
C PRO A 148 -5.73 18.85 2.40
N ARG A 149 -4.78 19.67 2.86
CA ARG A 149 -4.06 20.61 1.99
C ARG A 149 -3.25 19.89 0.90
N ILE A 150 -2.62 18.78 1.27
CA ILE A 150 -2.02 17.81 0.35
C ILE A 150 -2.69 16.49 0.67
N THR A 151 -3.45 15.96 -0.27
CA THR A 151 -4.20 14.73 -0.06
C THR A 151 -3.35 13.51 -0.40
N SER A 152 -3.71 12.37 0.16
CA SER A 152 -3.02 11.11 -0.10
C SER A 152 -3.96 9.94 0.20
N GLU A 153 -3.44 8.73 0.20
CA GLU A 153 -4.07 7.52 0.69
C GLU A 153 -4.42 7.51 2.19
N ILE A 154 -3.92 8.45 2.99
CA ILE A 154 -4.02 8.36 4.46
C ILE A 154 -5.46 8.45 5.01
N LEU A 155 -6.32 9.22 4.33
CA LEU A 155 -7.72 9.47 4.71
C LEU A 155 -8.61 9.50 3.47
N GLN A 156 -9.85 9.10 3.63
CA GLN A 156 -10.88 9.10 2.58
C GLN A 156 -11.65 10.43 2.57
N PHE A 157 -12.09 10.84 1.38
CA PHE A 157 -13.10 11.90 1.23
C PHE A 157 -14.52 11.34 1.17
N SER A 158 -14.66 10.08 0.76
CA SER A 158 -15.93 9.39 0.55
C SER A 158 -15.77 7.90 0.81
N GLU A 159 -16.86 7.21 1.15
CA GLU A 159 -16.92 5.75 1.23
C GLU A 159 -16.66 5.07 -0.12
N THR A 160 -16.77 5.81 -1.22
CA THR A 160 -16.45 5.35 -2.58
C THR A 160 -14.95 5.29 -2.88
N ASP A 161 -14.10 5.92 -2.06
CA ASP A 161 -12.63 5.76 -2.13
C ASP A 161 -12.25 4.36 -1.61
N ILE A 162 -11.55 3.56 -2.40
CA ILE A 162 -11.10 2.21 -1.97
C ILE A 162 -9.63 2.26 -1.54
N GLN A 163 -9.32 1.78 -0.34
CA GLN A 163 -7.93 1.72 0.20
C GLN A 163 -7.43 0.30 0.50
N GLY A 164 -8.33 -0.69 0.63
CA GLY A 164 -7.98 -2.08 0.96
C GLY A 164 -8.22 -2.48 2.43
N HIS A 165 -8.47 -1.54 3.33
CA HIS A 165 -8.72 -1.84 4.76
C HIS A 165 -9.96 -2.69 5.05
N ASN A 166 -10.93 -2.71 4.13
CA ASN A 166 -12.20 -3.42 4.27
C ASN A 166 -12.22 -4.77 3.53
N PHE A 167 -11.07 -5.23 3.02
CA PHE A 167 -11.00 -6.54 2.38
C PHE A 167 -11.24 -7.67 3.39
N THR A 168 -11.48 -8.87 2.87
CA THR A 168 -11.44 -10.08 3.69
C THR A 168 -10.04 -10.23 4.30
N ASP A 169 -9.97 -10.79 5.50
CA ASP A 169 -8.68 -11.10 6.13
C ASP A 169 -7.81 -11.96 5.20
N ARG A 170 -6.52 -11.65 5.13
CA ARG A 170 -5.49 -12.28 4.27
C ARG A 170 -5.72 -12.17 2.77
N HIS A 171 -6.56 -11.23 2.33
CA HIS A 171 -6.75 -10.92 0.91
C HIS A 171 -5.93 -9.70 0.50
N TYR A 172 -5.15 -9.87 -0.57
CA TYR A 172 -4.23 -8.87 -1.07
C TYR A 172 -4.36 -8.68 -2.57
N LEU A 173 -4.48 -7.42 -2.99
CA LEU A 173 -4.55 -7.04 -4.40
C LEU A 173 -3.25 -6.36 -4.82
N LEU A 174 -2.61 -6.91 -5.85
CA LEU A 174 -1.42 -6.33 -6.45
C LEU A 174 -1.80 -5.21 -7.40
N THR A 175 -1.13 -4.06 -7.27
CA THR A 175 -1.35 -2.92 -8.16
C THR A 175 -0.05 -2.26 -8.58
N PHE A 176 -0.01 -1.74 -9.81
CA PHE A 176 1.20 -1.22 -10.44
C PHE A 176 0.92 0.09 -11.15
N ASP A 177 1.64 1.15 -10.80
CA ASP A 177 1.45 2.49 -11.37
C ASP A 177 2.53 2.85 -12.41
N ASP A 178 2.17 3.80 -13.28
CA ASP A 178 3.00 4.56 -14.24
C ASP A 178 3.26 3.95 -15.62
N GLY A 179 3.15 2.64 -15.78
CA GLY A 179 3.42 1.97 -17.05
C GLY A 179 2.50 2.33 -18.21
N PRO A 180 2.61 1.59 -19.33
CA PRO A 180 3.67 0.62 -19.63
C PRO A 180 4.98 1.29 -20.05
N THR A 181 6.09 0.62 -19.78
CA THR A 181 7.41 0.93 -20.37
C THR A 181 7.49 0.50 -21.85
N ALA A 182 8.59 0.86 -22.53
CA ALA A 182 8.85 0.43 -23.91
C ALA A 182 8.84 -1.10 -24.07
N VAL A 183 8.64 -1.59 -25.30
CA VAL A 183 8.63 -3.03 -25.63
C VAL A 183 9.89 -3.72 -25.11
N ASN A 184 9.73 -4.88 -24.46
CA ASN A 184 10.77 -5.62 -23.74
C ASN A 184 11.32 -4.90 -22.48
N GLY A 185 10.61 -3.89 -22.00
CA GLY A 185 10.94 -3.09 -20.82
C GLY A 185 10.56 -3.76 -19.48
N ASN A 186 10.48 -2.95 -18.43
CA ASN A 186 10.22 -3.42 -17.07
C ASN A 186 8.80 -3.96 -16.88
N THR A 187 7.81 -3.37 -17.56
CA THR A 187 6.42 -3.84 -17.55
C THR A 187 6.33 -5.28 -18.05
N ASP A 188 6.97 -5.58 -19.17
CA ASP A 188 6.93 -6.93 -19.77
C ASP A 188 7.61 -7.92 -18.83
N LYS A 189 8.78 -7.57 -18.30
CA LYS A 189 9.50 -8.42 -17.34
C LYS A 189 8.68 -8.69 -16.08
N LEU A 190 8.01 -7.67 -15.55
CA LEU A 190 7.15 -7.81 -14.39
C LEU A 190 5.96 -8.73 -14.69
N ILE A 191 5.28 -8.56 -15.81
CA ILE A 191 4.15 -9.41 -16.18
C ILE A 191 4.59 -10.87 -16.32
N HIS A 192 5.74 -11.14 -16.96
CA HIS A 192 6.30 -12.50 -17.00
C HIS A 192 6.61 -13.07 -15.59
N VAL A 193 6.98 -12.23 -14.63
CA VAL A 193 7.13 -12.65 -13.22
C VAL A 193 5.76 -13.00 -12.64
N LEU A 194 4.74 -12.18 -12.85
CA LEU A 194 3.38 -12.48 -12.39
C LEU A 194 2.88 -13.83 -12.93
N ASP A 195 3.02 -14.05 -14.24
CA ASP A 195 2.60 -15.29 -14.90
C ASP A 195 3.30 -16.53 -14.32
N ARG A 196 4.62 -16.42 -14.10
CA ARG A 196 5.43 -17.51 -13.51
C ARG A 196 4.92 -17.95 -12.13
N TYR A 197 4.44 -17.00 -11.34
CA TYR A 197 3.91 -17.25 -10.00
C TYR A 197 2.38 -17.37 -9.97
N ASN A 198 1.73 -17.46 -11.14
CA ASN A 198 0.26 -17.49 -11.28
C ASN A 198 -0.44 -16.31 -10.56
N LEU A 199 0.21 -15.15 -10.57
CA LEU A 199 -0.28 -13.90 -10.02
C LEU A 199 -0.89 -13.03 -11.13
N SER A 200 -1.67 -12.04 -10.73
CA SER A 200 -2.23 -11.01 -11.61
C SER A 200 -2.52 -9.76 -10.78
N GLY A 201 -2.58 -8.59 -11.40
CA GLY A 201 -2.84 -7.34 -10.70
C GLY A 201 -3.52 -6.28 -11.57
N MET A 202 -3.80 -5.13 -10.96
CA MET A 202 -4.33 -3.96 -11.66
C MET A 202 -3.19 -3.01 -12.02
N PHE A 203 -3.09 -2.63 -13.29
CA PHE A 203 -2.10 -1.69 -13.80
C PHE A 203 -2.76 -0.34 -14.05
N PHE A 204 -2.30 0.69 -13.35
CA PHE A 204 -2.72 2.07 -13.54
C PHE A 204 -1.73 2.75 -14.48
N VAL A 205 -2.09 2.82 -15.75
CA VAL A 205 -1.21 3.28 -16.83
C VAL A 205 -1.33 4.78 -17.06
N LEU A 206 -0.21 5.40 -17.42
CA LEU A 206 -0.21 6.78 -17.91
C LEU A 206 -0.58 6.81 -19.39
N GLY A 207 -1.52 7.67 -19.78
CA GLY A 207 -1.98 7.79 -21.16
C GLY A 207 -0.85 8.02 -22.17
N ASP A 208 0.09 8.91 -21.86
CA ASP A 208 1.24 9.18 -22.74
C ASP A 208 2.15 7.94 -22.92
N ASN A 209 2.31 7.13 -21.88
CA ASN A 209 3.12 5.91 -21.93
C ASN A 209 2.39 4.81 -22.70
N PHE A 210 1.09 4.65 -22.43
CA PHE A 210 0.23 3.69 -23.10
C PHE A 210 0.11 3.99 -24.60
N GLU A 211 -0.04 5.26 -24.99
CA GLU A 211 -0.08 5.68 -26.41
C GLU A 211 1.25 5.40 -27.12
N LYS A 212 2.39 5.70 -26.48
CA LYS A 212 3.71 5.40 -27.03
C LYS A 212 3.91 3.89 -27.22
N ARG A 213 3.51 3.09 -26.23
CA ARG A 213 3.57 1.63 -26.34
C ARG A 213 2.67 1.11 -27.45
N LEU A 214 1.44 1.62 -27.56
CA LEU A 214 0.50 1.24 -28.62
C LEU A 214 1.08 1.55 -30.02
N LYS A 215 1.67 2.73 -30.20
CA LYS A 215 2.35 3.12 -31.45
C LYS A 215 3.56 2.24 -31.80
N ALA A 216 4.27 1.74 -30.79
CA ALA A 216 5.43 0.87 -30.94
C ALA A 216 5.06 -0.63 -31.03
N SER A 217 3.79 -0.99 -30.91
CA SER A 217 3.29 -2.36 -30.92
C SER A 217 1.93 -2.44 -31.62
N SER A 218 1.00 -3.27 -31.13
CA SER A 218 -0.34 -3.41 -31.68
C SER A 218 -1.35 -3.58 -30.53
N ILE A 219 -2.64 -3.38 -30.84
CA ILE A 219 -3.74 -3.67 -29.90
C ILE A 219 -3.65 -5.12 -29.41
N GLN A 220 -3.50 -6.06 -30.34
CA GLN A 220 -3.39 -7.49 -30.03
C GLN A 220 -2.20 -7.79 -29.12
N ALA A 221 -1.02 -7.20 -29.39
CA ALA A 221 0.17 -7.43 -28.56
C ALA A 221 -0.01 -6.89 -27.12
N LEU A 222 -0.71 -5.76 -26.95
CA LEU A 222 -1.05 -5.24 -25.62
C LEU A 222 -2.08 -6.13 -24.90
N GLN A 223 -3.08 -6.63 -25.62
CA GLN A 223 -4.07 -7.57 -25.08
C GLN A 223 -3.41 -8.87 -24.61
N GLU A 224 -2.54 -9.45 -25.44
CA GLU A 224 -1.76 -10.65 -25.11
C GLU A 224 -0.81 -10.41 -23.95
N LEU A 225 -0.13 -9.25 -23.92
CA LEU A 225 0.77 -8.88 -22.84
C LEU A 225 0.04 -8.79 -21.50
N TYR A 226 -1.06 -8.04 -21.42
CA TYR A 226 -1.73 -7.84 -20.14
C TYR A 226 -2.55 -9.06 -19.70
N GLY A 227 -3.08 -9.87 -20.63
CA GLY A 227 -3.72 -11.15 -20.29
C GLY A 227 -4.79 -11.03 -19.19
N GLU A 228 -4.60 -11.74 -18.08
CA GLU A 228 -5.50 -11.74 -16.91
C GLU A 228 -5.39 -10.50 -16.01
N ASN A 229 -4.45 -9.59 -16.30
CA ASN A 229 -4.30 -8.33 -15.59
C ASN A 229 -5.36 -7.33 -16.07
N SER A 230 -5.77 -6.42 -15.19
CA SER A 230 -6.67 -5.33 -15.58
C SER A 230 -5.91 -4.02 -15.75
N VAL A 231 -6.29 -3.23 -16.75
CA VAL A 231 -5.63 -1.96 -17.09
C VAL A 231 -6.61 -0.81 -16.85
N PHE A 232 -6.16 0.18 -16.09
CA PHE A 232 -6.94 1.34 -15.68
C PHE A 232 -6.11 2.62 -15.80
N SER A 233 -6.76 3.78 -15.71
CA SER A 233 -6.10 5.06 -15.88
C SER A 233 -5.37 5.51 -14.61
N HIS A 234 -4.15 6.03 -14.81
CA HIS A 234 -3.41 6.86 -13.86
C HIS A 234 -3.35 8.34 -14.31
N GLY A 235 -4.23 8.71 -15.25
CA GLY A 235 -4.23 9.98 -15.95
C GLY A 235 -3.27 9.98 -17.14
N LYS A 236 -3.24 11.07 -17.89
CA LYS A 236 -2.39 11.20 -19.09
C LYS A 236 -0.90 11.29 -18.75
N VAL A 237 -0.58 12.05 -17.69
CA VAL A 237 0.77 12.29 -17.18
C VAL A 237 0.77 12.28 -15.66
N HIS A 238 1.91 11.94 -15.05
CA HIS A 238 2.06 11.85 -13.60
C HIS A 238 2.11 13.24 -12.92
N LYS A 239 0.94 13.89 -12.85
CA LYS A 239 0.74 15.20 -12.21
C LYS A 239 -0.19 15.06 -11.00
N ALA A 240 0.02 15.89 -9.98
CA ALA A 240 -0.88 15.97 -8.84
C ALA A 240 -2.27 16.45 -9.26
N HIS A 241 -3.20 15.53 -9.45
CA HIS A 241 -4.52 15.84 -10.03
C HIS A 241 -5.36 16.75 -9.12
N GLN A 242 -5.10 16.75 -7.79
CA GLN A 242 -5.70 17.70 -6.84
C GLN A 242 -5.62 19.17 -7.30
N LYS A 243 -4.56 19.56 -8.01
CA LYS A 243 -4.31 20.96 -8.46
C LYS A 243 -4.17 21.08 -9.98
N TYR A 244 -4.45 20.02 -10.73
CA TYR A 244 -4.25 20.00 -12.17
C TYR A 244 -5.54 20.42 -12.86
N ALA A 245 -5.59 21.56 -13.54
CA ALA A 245 -6.84 22.08 -14.11
C ALA A 245 -7.48 21.12 -15.12
N GLU A 246 -6.65 20.42 -15.89
CA GLU A 246 -7.04 19.48 -16.94
C GLU A 246 -7.16 18.03 -16.42
N TRP A 247 -7.35 17.83 -15.11
CA TRP A 247 -7.45 16.50 -14.51
C TRP A 247 -8.53 15.65 -15.16
N ARG A 248 -9.68 16.24 -15.56
CA ARG A 248 -10.80 15.51 -16.15
C ARG A 248 -10.48 14.98 -17.55
N SER A 249 -10.03 15.84 -18.47
CA SER A 249 -9.64 15.40 -19.81
C SER A 249 -8.45 14.44 -19.78
N SER A 250 -7.51 14.64 -18.85
CA SER A 250 -6.40 13.71 -18.60
C SER A 250 -6.88 12.28 -18.30
N ILE A 251 -7.96 12.15 -17.54
CA ILE A 251 -8.58 10.86 -17.19
C ILE A 251 -9.38 10.32 -18.37
N ASP A 252 -10.27 11.13 -18.94
CA ASP A 252 -11.23 10.73 -19.98
C ASP A 252 -10.52 10.28 -21.27
N ASP A 253 -9.48 11.02 -21.69
CA ASP A 253 -8.68 10.68 -22.86
C ASP A 253 -7.95 9.35 -22.65
N THR A 254 -7.40 9.14 -21.45
CA THR A 254 -6.68 7.91 -21.10
C THR A 254 -7.62 6.72 -21.01
N ASN A 255 -8.81 6.90 -20.40
CA ASN A 255 -9.84 5.87 -20.34
C ASN A 255 -10.32 5.49 -21.74
N THR A 256 -10.54 6.47 -22.63
CA THR A 256 -10.91 6.23 -24.02
C THR A 256 -9.84 5.42 -24.75
N LEU A 257 -8.57 5.78 -24.56
CA LEU A 257 -7.45 5.04 -25.13
C LEU A 257 -7.39 3.59 -24.63
N ILE A 258 -7.60 3.37 -23.32
CA ILE A 258 -7.66 2.03 -22.72
C ILE A 258 -8.82 1.23 -23.29
N GLN A 259 -10.03 1.81 -23.37
CA GLN A 259 -11.22 1.13 -23.90
C GLN A 259 -11.09 0.74 -25.38
N ASN A 260 -10.35 1.52 -26.18
CA ASN A 260 -10.04 1.15 -27.56
C ASN A 260 -9.15 -0.09 -27.67
N VAL A 261 -8.33 -0.38 -26.65
CA VAL A 261 -7.47 -1.57 -26.59
C VAL A 261 -8.15 -2.72 -25.85
N PHE A 262 -8.88 -2.43 -24.77
CA PHE A 262 -9.53 -3.38 -23.88
C PHE A 262 -11.03 -3.07 -23.76
N PRO A 263 -11.83 -3.37 -24.80
CA PRO A 263 -13.25 -3.08 -24.77
C PRO A 263 -13.96 -3.94 -23.72
N THR A 264 -14.81 -3.33 -22.89
CA THR A 264 -15.72 -4.06 -22.00
C THR A 264 -17.06 -4.32 -22.68
N GLU A 265 -17.54 -5.56 -22.65
CA GLU A 265 -18.91 -5.89 -23.08
C GLU A 265 -19.96 -5.37 -22.08
N ASN A 266 -19.58 -5.23 -20.81
CA ASN A 266 -20.42 -4.68 -19.77
C ASN A 266 -20.27 -3.16 -19.70
N LYS A 267 -21.22 -2.44 -20.31
CA LYS A 267 -21.28 -0.98 -20.28
C LYS A 267 -21.47 -0.37 -18.88
N ASN A 268 -21.85 -1.18 -17.89
CA ASN A 268 -21.97 -0.79 -16.49
C ASN A 268 -20.78 -1.23 -15.63
N ALA A 269 -19.71 -1.76 -16.24
CA ALA A 269 -18.51 -2.16 -15.52
C ALA A 269 -17.93 -0.94 -14.78
N LEU A 270 -17.53 -1.14 -13.52
CA LEU A 270 -16.87 -0.10 -12.75
C LEU A 270 -15.53 0.24 -13.41
N VAL A 271 -15.33 1.53 -13.71
CA VAL A 271 -14.01 2.03 -14.10
C VAL A 271 -13.29 2.47 -12.85
N TYR A 272 -12.07 1.97 -12.66
CA TYR A 272 -11.19 2.39 -11.58
C TYR A 272 -10.22 3.46 -12.08
N PHE A 273 -9.89 4.39 -11.19
CA PHE A 273 -8.85 5.39 -11.41
C PHE A 273 -8.00 5.53 -10.16
N ARG A 274 -6.69 5.66 -10.36
CA ARG A 274 -5.78 6.01 -9.28
C ARG A 274 -5.19 7.39 -9.53
N PRO A 275 -5.37 8.37 -8.64
CA PRO A 275 -4.72 9.66 -8.77
C PRO A 275 -3.22 9.54 -8.47
N PRO A 276 -2.32 10.11 -9.29
CA PRO A 276 -0.92 10.29 -8.96
C PRO A 276 -0.72 10.85 -7.55
N TYR A 277 0.21 10.23 -6.80
CA TYR A 277 0.49 10.55 -5.39
C TYR A 277 -0.69 10.36 -4.42
N GLY A 278 -1.80 9.73 -4.83
CA GLY A 278 -3.05 9.70 -4.06
C GLY A 278 -3.77 11.05 -4.00
N GLN A 279 -3.27 12.05 -4.74
CA GLN A 279 -3.69 13.45 -4.65
C GLN A 279 -4.95 13.73 -5.46
N ARG A 280 -6.07 13.81 -4.75
CA ARG A 280 -7.42 14.09 -5.26
C ARG A 280 -8.09 15.24 -4.50
N ASN A 281 -9.19 15.74 -5.04
CA ASN A 281 -10.05 16.73 -4.39
C ASN A 281 -11.51 16.23 -4.38
N THR A 282 -12.38 16.95 -3.68
CA THR A 282 -13.81 16.60 -3.55
C THR A 282 -14.55 16.61 -4.89
N ASP A 283 -14.17 17.51 -5.81
CA ASP A 283 -14.81 17.61 -7.13
C ASP A 283 -14.54 16.36 -7.97
N MET A 284 -13.32 15.82 -7.90
CA MET A 284 -12.96 14.57 -8.53
C MET A 284 -13.73 13.40 -7.93
N VAL A 285 -13.83 13.32 -6.60
CA VAL A 285 -14.60 12.26 -5.92
C VAL A 285 -16.08 12.31 -6.34
N ALA A 286 -16.65 13.51 -6.44
CA ALA A 286 -18.02 13.71 -6.92
C ALA A 286 -18.18 13.28 -8.38
N TYR A 287 -17.22 13.62 -9.25
CA TYR A 287 -17.20 13.18 -10.65
C TYR A 287 -17.21 11.64 -10.77
N PHE A 288 -16.31 10.94 -10.08
CA PHE A 288 -16.28 9.48 -10.11
C PHE A 288 -17.57 8.84 -9.59
N THR A 289 -18.17 9.42 -8.56
CA THR A 289 -19.46 8.96 -8.04
C THR A 289 -20.60 9.10 -9.07
N GLN A 290 -20.62 10.19 -9.84
CA GLN A 290 -21.62 10.41 -10.90
C GLN A 290 -21.45 9.46 -12.08
N GLU A 291 -20.21 9.12 -12.43
CA GLU A 291 -19.88 8.25 -13.58
C GLU A 291 -19.88 6.75 -13.22
N ASN A 292 -20.48 6.36 -12.08
CA ASN A 292 -20.44 4.97 -11.56
C ASN A 292 -19.01 4.37 -11.60
N SER A 293 -18.03 5.18 -11.24
CA SER A 293 -16.61 4.86 -11.28
C SER A 293 -16.00 5.05 -9.89
N LYS A 294 -14.84 4.45 -9.62
CA LYS A 294 -14.25 4.47 -8.28
C LYS A 294 -12.81 4.92 -8.28
N ILE A 295 -12.46 5.69 -7.24
CA ILE A 295 -11.08 6.01 -6.94
C ILE A 295 -10.50 4.89 -6.09
N ILE A 296 -9.37 4.35 -6.52
CA ILE A 296 -8.65 3.29 -5.81
C ILE A 296 -7.25 3.78 -5.42
N LEU A 297 -6.94 3.59 -4.14
CA LEU A 297 -5.71 3.99 -3.47
C LEU A 297 -5.01 2.72 -3.00
N TRP A 298 -4.27 2.79 -1.90
CA TRP A 298 -3.56 1.67 -1.30
C TRP A 298 -3.50 1.86 0.22
N ASN A 299 -3.18 0.78 0.93
CA ASN A 299 -2.83 0.83 2.35
C ASN A 299 -1.47 0.19 2.65
N ILE A 300 -0.86 -0.46 1.65
CA ILE A 300 0.48 -1.05 1.73
C ILE A 300 1.31 -0.43 0.59
N ASP A 301 2.23 0.46 0.95
CA ASP A 301 3.14 1.13 0.00
C ASP A 301 4.53 0.51 0.08
N SER A 302 4.99 -0.08 -1.03
CA SER A 302 6.30 -0.74 -1.14
C SER A 302 7.48 0.22 -1.11
N ARG A 303 7.28 1.46 -1.56
CA ARG A 303 8.35 2.42 -1.84
C ARG A 303 9.44 1.86 -2.75
N ASP A 304 9.08 0.96 -3.66
CA ASP A 304 9.99 0.33 -4.63
C ASP A 304 10.72 1.36 -5.52
N TRP A 305 10.09 2.50 -5.78
CA TRP A 305 10.65 3.66 -6.47
C TRP A 305 11.84 4.33 -5.75
N SER A 306 11.96 4.16 -4.43
CA SER A 306 12.97 4.87 -3.64
C SER A 306 14.37 4.32 -3.87
N ALA A 307 15.27 5.13 -4.45
CA ALA A 307 16.68 4.74 -4.61
C ALA A 307 17.41 4.44 -3.27
N LYS A 308 16.82 4.81 -2.13
CA LYS A 308 17.36 4.54 -0.79
C LYS A 308 17.11 3.12 -0.31
N LEU A 309 16.18 2.39 -0.93
CA LEU A 309 15.82 1.03 -0.55
C LEU A 309 16.32 0.02 -1.58
N ASN A 310 17.00 -1.01 -1.11
CA ASN A 310 17.31 -2.18 -1.94
C ASN A 310 16.13 -3.18 -1.96
N VAL A 311 16.24 -4.22 -2.79
CA VAL A 311 15.21 -5.26 -2.96
C VAL A 311 14.79 -5.89 -1.63
N GLN A 312 15.74 -6.27 -0.78
CA GLN A 312 15.44 -6.91 0.50
C GLN A 312 14.71 -5.98 1.47
N GLN A 313 15.06 -4.69 1.48
CA GLN A 313 14.38 -3.69 2.30
C GLN A 313 12.94 -3.45 1.85
N VAL A 314 12.69 -3.43 0.54
CA VAL A 314 11.33 -3.33 -0.01
C VAL A 314 10.53 -4.59 0.34
N ALA A 315 11.10 -5.79 0.15
CA ALA A 315 10.42 -7.04 0.51
C ALA A 315 10.09 -7.15 2.01
N GLN A 316 11.01 -6.75 2.88
CA GLN A 316 10.76 -6.76 4.33
C GLN A 316 9.71 -5.73 4.74
N ARG A 317 9.68 -4.56 4.09
CA ARG A 317 8.61 -3.58 4.30
C ARG A 317 7.25 -4.17 3.93
N GLU A 318 7.13 -4.80 2.76
CA GLU A 318 5.90 -5.47 2.32
C GLU A 318 5.45 -6.54 3.32
N ILE A 319 6.36 -7.45 3.70
CA ILE A 319 6.07 -8.52 4.68
C ILE A 319 5.53 -7.94 5.99
N LYS A 320 6.18 -6.91 6.54
CA LYS A 320 5.76 -6.27 7.80
C LYS A 320 4.39 -5.62 7.68
N LEU A 321 4.16 -4.86 6.62
CA LEU A 321 2.88 -4.19 6.40
C LEU A 321 1.76 -5.17 6.11
N MET A 322 2.03 -6.27 5.39
CA MET A 322 1.08 -7.36 5.19
C MET A 322 0.74 -8.05 6.51
N LEU A 323 1.71 -8.31 7.39
CA LEU A 323 1.47 -8.89 8.72
C LEU A 323 0.71 -7.94 9.66
N LEU A 324 1.02 -6.64 9.62
CA LEU A 324 0.35 -5.61 10.42
C LEU A 324 -1.11 -5.43 10.02
N TRP A 325 -1.34 -5.20 8.72
CA TRP A 325 -2.66 -4.85 8.20
C TRP A 325 -3.50 -6.06 7.83
N ARG A 326 -2.88 -7.24 7.68
CA ARG A 326 -3.49 -8.53 7.35
C ARG A 326 -4.29 -8.59 6.06
N LYS A 327 -4.45 -7.48 5.35
CA LYS A 327 -5.20 -7.36 4.10
C LYS A 327 -4.89 -6.03 3.45
N GLY A 328 -5.11 -5.93 2.14
CA GLY A 328 -5.01 -4.64 1.50
C GLY A 328 -4.73 -4.62 0.02
N ILE A 329 -4.49 -3.40 -0.45
CA ILE A 329 -4.02 -3.11 -1.79
C ILE A 329 -2.55 -2.72 -1.68
N LEU A 330 -1.69 -3.45 -2.40
CA LEU A 330 -0.25 -3.24 -2.44
C LEU A 330 0.09 -2.34 -3.63
N LEU A 331 0.79 -1.24 -3.38
CA LEU A 331 1.29 -0.32 -4.39
C LEU A 331 2.73 -0.65 -4.78
N PHE A 332 2.93 -0.90 -6.07
CA PHE A 332 4.22 -0.97 -6.75
C PHE A 332 4.20 -0.10 -8.01
N HIS A 333 5.33 -0.01 -8.71
CA HIS A 333 5.42 0.68 -10.00
C HIS A 333 6.10 -0.23 -11.03
N ASP A 334 5.43 -0.54 -12.13
CA ASP A 334 5.94 -1.45 -13.16
C ASP A 334 7.06 -0.83 -14.01
N ILE A 335 7.30 0.47 -13.86
CA ILE A 335 8.43 1.17 -14.44
C ILE A 335 9.76 0.89 -13.71
N HIS A 336 9.72 0.30 -12.51
CA HIS A 336 10.90 0.00 -11.69
C HIS A 336 11.30 -1.47 -11.74
N THR A 337 12.58 -1.77 -11.54
CA THR A 337 13.11 -3.14 -11.62
C THR A 337 12.88 -3.94 -10.33
N LYS A 338 12.87 -3.28 -9.16
CA LYS A 338 12.87 -3.98 -7.86
C LYS A 338 11.66 -4.88 -7.66
N VAL A 339 10.48 -4.46 -8.13
CA VAL A 339 9.24 -5.24 -8.00
C VAL A 339 9.36 -6.64 -8.61
N GLN A 340 10.14 -6.80 -9.67
CA GLN A 340 10.38 -8.09 -10.35
C GLN A 340 11.09 -9.09 -9.43
N GLU A 341 11.88 -8.62 -8.47
CA GLU A 341 12.59 -9.45 -7.49
C GLU A 341 11.85 -9.53 -6.14
N VAL A 342 11.17 -8.45 -5.75
CA VAL A 342 10.42 -8.38 -4.49
C VAL A 342 9.23 -9.34 -4.48
N LEU A 343 8.44 -9.38 -5.57
CA LEU A 343 7.24 -10.21 -5.60
C LEU A 343 7.53 -11.71 -5.40
N PRO A 344 8.53 -12.32 -6.07
CA PRO A 344 8.96 -13.68 -5.75
C PRO A 344 9.26 -13.90 -4.27
N ILE A 345 10.00 -12.99 -3.62
CA ILE A 345 10.37 -13.10 -2.21
C ILE A 345 9.13 -13.08 -1.32
N VAL A 346 8.23 -12.13 -1.54
CA VAL A 346 6.99 -11.98 -0.75
C VAL A 346 6.05 -13.15 -0.98
N HIS A 347 5.90 -13.60 -2.22
CA HIS A 347 5.07 -14.76 -2.57
C HIS A 347 5.58 -16.02 -1.88
N GLU A 348 6.87 -16.34 -2.00
CA GLU A 348 7.46 -17.51 -1.36
C GLU A 348 7.40 -17.45 0.17
N TYR A 349 7.51 -16.25 0.75
CA TYR A 349 7.41 -16.07 2.20
C TYR A 349 6.02 -16.42 2.76
N PHE A 350 4.95 -16.20 2.00
CA PHE A 350 3.56 -16.42 2.45
C PHE A 350 2.84 -17.60 1.78
N LYS A 351 3.52 -18.38 0.92
CA LYS A 351 2.87 -19.42 0.10
C LYS A 351 2.11 -20.47 0.91
N ASP A 352 2.56 -20.78 2.12
CA ASP A 352 1.97 -21.81 3.00
C ASP A 352 1.06 -21.20 4.09
N THR A 353 0.72 -19.90 3.99
CA THR A 353 -0.01 -19.19 5.06
C THR A 353 -1.47 -18.88 4.75
N GLU A 354 -2.04 -19.49 3.70
CA GLU A 354 -3.42 -19.24 3.26
C GLU A 354 -3.72 -17.74 3.03
N ILE A 355 -2.76 -17.01 2.43
CA ILE A 355 -3.10 -15.70 1.86
C ILE A 355 -3.75 -15.89 0.49
N THR A 356 -4.66 -14.99 0.15
CA THR A 356 -5.28 -14.93 -1.17
C THR A 356 -4.73 -13.73 -1.93
N TRP A 357 -4.01 -14.01 -3.01
CA TRP A 357 -3.76 -13.01 -4.05
C TRP A 357 -5.02 -12.84 -4.88
N MET A 358 -5.70 -11.71 -4.72
CA MET A 358 -6.95 -11.41 -5.41
C MET A 358 -6.70 -11.29 -6.91
N LYS A 359 -7.59 -11.87 -7.72
CA LYS A 359 -7.60 -11.65 -9.16
C LYS A 359 -8.34 -10.34 -9.44
N PRO A 360 -7.84 -9.46 -10.34
CA PRO A 360 -8.50 -8.21 -10.68
C PRO A 360 -9.96 -8.35 -11.14
N ARG A 361 -10.30 -9.46 -11.79
CA ARG A 361 -11.67 -9.76 -12.25
C ARG A 361 -12.66 -10.07 -11.11
N ASP A 362 -12.15 -10.44 -9.94
CA ASP A 362 -12.95 -10.77 -8.75
C ASP A 362 -13.12 -9.55 -7.83
N PHE A 363 -12.56 -8.41 -8.21
CA PHE A 363 -12.55 -7.14 -7.48
C PHE A 363 -13.60 -6.17 -8.04
#